data_AF-A0A0M3L9E0-F1
#
_entry.id   AF-A0A0M3L9E0-F1
#
_cell.length_a   1.000
_cell.length_b   1.000
_cell.length_c   1.000
_cell.angle_alpha   90.00
_cell.angle_beta   90.00
_cell.angle_gamma   90.00
#
_symmetry.space_group_name_H-M   'P 1'
#
loop_
_entity.id
_entity.type
_entity.pdbx_description
1 polymer ?
#
loop_
_entity_poly.entity_id
_entity_poly.type
_entity_poly.pdbx_seq_one_letter_code
_entity_poly.pdbx_strand_id
1 'polypeptide(L)'
;WGSWKNTKYIRGGRYLPPFRHEGFTGHPDEIVGATSSLDRVCGRDPGFVFRSENFSPERLESIICYIRSLEFTGSPFRNADGSLTEAQKRGE
;
A
#
# COMPACT_ATOMS: atom_id res chain seq x y z
N TRP A 1 -9.86 15.82 18.65
CA TRP A 1 -10.50 15.37 17.39
C TRP A 1 -9.38 14.87 16.48
N GLY A 2 -9.32 13.57 16.20
CA GLY A 2 -8.20 12.93 15.51
C GLY A 2 -8.41 12.78 14.00
N SER A 3 -7.32 12.66 13.25
CA SER A 3 -7.34 12.28 11.83
C SER A 3 -7.16 10.76 11.73
N TRP A 4 -8.27 10.04 11.54
CA TRP A 4 -8.26 8.58 11.45
C TRP A 4 -7.80 8.12 10.05
N LYS A 5 -7.08 7.01 9.99
CA LYS A 5 -6.62 6.37 8.74
C LYS A 5 -6.88 4.88 8.80
N ASN A 6 -7.51 4.32 7.77
CA ASN A 6 -7.65 2.88 7.62
C ASN A 6 -6.28 2.23 7.36
N THR A 7 -6.08 0.99 7.81
CA THR A 7 -4.91 0.20 7.42
C THR A 7 -5.01 -0.15 5.93
N LYS A 8 -3.97 0.14 5.15
CA LYS A 8 -3.97 -0.09 3.70
C LYS A 8 -3.87 -1.56 3.34
N TYR A 9 -4.47 -1.92 2.21
CA TYR A 9 -4.25 -3.19 1.54
C TYR A 9 -2.93 -3.15 0.76
N ILE A 10 -2.02 -4.10 1.04
CA ILE A 10 -0.64 -4.06 0.52
C ILE A 10 -0.39 -4.95 -0.70
N ARG A 11 -1.35 -5.81 -1.10
CA ARG A 11 -1.19 -6.60 -2.33
C ARG A 11 -1.26 -5.68 -3.55
N GLY A 12 -0.37 -5.89 -4.51
CA GLY A 12 -0.24 -5.08 -5.71
C GLY A 12 0.32 -3.68 -5.46
N GLY A 13 0.93 -3.42 -4.29
CA GLY A 13 1.36 -2.08 -3.89
C GLY A 13 2.36 -1.43 -4.85
N ARG A 14 3.20 -2.22 -5.54
CA ARG A 14 4.19 -1.68 -6.50
C ARG A 14 3.57 -1.05 -7.76
N TYR A 15 2.32 -1.38 -8.08
CA TYR A 15 1.72 -0.99 -9.36
C TYR A 15 1.16 0.44 -9.36
N LEU A 16 0.99 1.07 -8.19
CA LEU A 16 0.32 2.36 -8.05
C LEU A 16 1.06 3.30 -7.06
N PRO A 17 2.16 3.94 -7.46
CA PRO A 17 2.68 5.12 -6.78
C PRO A 17 1.81 6.37 -7.08
N PRO A 18 1.80 7.41 -6.22
CA PRO A 18 2.45 7.48 -4.90
C PRO A 18 1.70 6.65 -3.84
N PHE A 19 2.33 6.45 -2.68
CA PHE A 19 1.77 5.61 -1.62
C PHE A 19 0.97 6.43 -0.58
N ARG A 20 0.38 5.72 0.40
CA ARG A 20 -0.49 6.24 1.48
C ARG A 20 -1.90 6.62 1.01
N HIS A 21 -2.56 7.50 1.77
CA HIS A 21 -3.94 7.96 1.55
C HIS A 21 -4.00 9.38 1.01
N GLU A 22 -3.24 10.28 1.62
CA GLU A 22 -3.20 11.69 1.22
C GLU A 22 -2.43 11.84 -0.09
N GLY A 23 -2.93 12.68 -1.00
CA GLY A 23 -2.31 12.97 -2.30
C GLY A 23 -1.36 14.18 -2.24
N PHE A 24 -0.99 14.74 -3.40
CA PHE A 24 0.01 15.82 -3.48
C PHE A 24 -0.43 17.16 -2.87
N THR A 25 -1.72 17.47 -2.91
CA THR A 25 -2.24 18.75 -2.42
C THR A 25 -1.98 18.91 -0.92
N GLY A 26 -1.19 19.92 -0.56
CA GLY A 26 -0.78 20.16 0.83
C GLY A 26 0.40 19.30 1.31
N HIS A 27 1.01 18.50 0.43
CA HIS A 27 2.12 17.59 0.74
C HIS A 27 3.36 17.83 -0.13
N PRO A 28 4.06 18.97 0.04
CA PRO A 28 5.37 19.17 -0.59
C PRO A 28 6.45 18.22 -0.03
N ASP A 29 6.15 17.50 1.05
CA ASP A 29 7.07 16.59 1.71
C ASP A 29 7.25 15.26 0.97
N GLU A 30 6.21 14.77 0.29
CA GLU A 30 6.18 13.45 -0.37
C GLU A 30 6.66 12.32 0.55
N ILE A 31 6.28 12.39 1.83
CA ILE A 31 6.68 11.46 2.89
C ILE A 31 5.44 11.00 3.70
N VAL A 32 4.65 11.92 4.24
CA VAL A 32 3.42 11.64 5.01
C VAL A 32 2.25 11.32 4.08
N GLY A 33 2.02 12.22 3.12
CA GLY A 33 1.13 12.09 1.98
C GLY A 33 1.94 12.07 0.67
N ALA A 34 1.32 11.60 -0.41
CA ALA A 34 1.94 11.38 -1.70
C ALA A 34 3.34 10.73 -1.61
N THR A 35 3.48 9.72 -0.75
CA THR A 35 4.81 9.20 -0.44
C THR A 35 5.46 8.62 -1.68
N SER A 36 6.65 9.10 -2.02
CA SER A 36 7.33 8.75 -3.27
C SER A 36 8.01 7.37 -3.26
N SER A 37 8.29 6.79 -2.08
CA SER A 37 8.87 5.45 -1.94
C SER A 37 8.27 4.64 -0.80
N LEU A 38 8.23 3.32 -0.92
CA LEU A 38 7.79 2.44 0.17
C LEU A 38 8.79 2.47 1.35
N ASP A 39 10.07 2.76 1.07
CA ASP A 39 11.13 2.97 2.07
C ASP A 39 10.78 4.11 3.03
N ARG A 40 10.18 5.20 2.53
CA ARG A 40 9.70 6.33 3.33
C ARG A 40 8.48 5.99 4.19
N VAL A 41 7.83 4.84 3.95
CA VAL A 41 6.76 4.30 4.80
C VAL A 41 7.37 3.36 5.84
N CYS A 42 7.85 2.19 5.40
CA CYS A 42 8.30 1.14 6.33
C CYS A 42 9.56 1.52 7.11
N GLY A 43 10.44 2.34 6.53
CA GLY A 43 11.61 2.86 7.24
C GLY A 43 11.27 3.89 8.31
N ARG A 44 10.08 4.51 8.25
CA ARG A 44 9.59 5.44 9.28
C ARG A 44 8.85 4.75 10.41
N ASP A 45 8.21 3.61 10.14
CA ASP A 45 7.40 2.93 11.14
C ASP A 45 8.17 2.61 12.45
N PRO A 46 9.46 2.21 12.46
CA PRO A 46 10.21 2.00 13.70
C PRO A 46 10.19 3.21 14.64
N GLY A 47 10.45 4.42 14.13
CA GLY A 47 10.49 5.65 14.95
C GLY A 47 9.13 6.29 15.18
N PHE A 48 8.22 6.20 14.21
CA PHE A 48 6.93 6.93 14.23
C PHE A 48 5.74 6.10 14.69
N VAL A 49 5.84 4.77 14.65
CA VAL A 49 4.78 3.84 15.05
C VAL A 49 5.26 2.94 16.20
N PHE A 50 6.30 2.13 15.98
CA PHE A 50 6.74 1.10 16.94
C PHE A 50 7.53 1.65 18.13
N ARG A 51 8.12 2.84 18.01
CA ARG A 51 8.98 3.48 19.03
C ARG A 51 10.19 2.61 19.39
N SER A 52 10.88 2.12 18.36
CA SER A 52 11.99 1.18 18.48
C SER A 52 13.18 1.61 17.62
N GLU A 53 14.25 0.81 17.67
CA GLU A 53 15.42 0.94 16.82
C GLU A 53 15.04 0.84 15.33
N ASN A 54 15.67 1.69 14.51
CA ASN A 54 15.48 1.67 13.06
C ASN A 54 16.01 0.38 12.42
N PHE A 55 15.49 0.06 11.23
CA PHE A 55 16.05 -1.01 10.41
C PHE A 55 17.46 -0.66 9.92
N SER A 56 18.29 -1.69 9.71
CA SER A 56 19.49 -1.54 8.89
C SER A 56 19.09 -1.45 7.41
N PRO A 57 19.96 -0.93 6.53
CA PRO A 57 19.66 -0.79 5.11
C PRO A 57 19.19 -2.10 4.45
N GLU A 58 19.88 -3.21 4.73
CA GLU A 58 19.61 -4.52 4.13
C GLU A 58 18.26 -5.08 4.60
N ARG A 59 17.93 -4.86 5.89
CA ARG A 59 16.64 -5.29 6.45
C ARG A 59 15.49 -4.49 5.86
N LEU A 60 15.65 -3.17 5.72
CA LEU A 60 14.63 -2.33 5.10
C LEU A 60 14.41 -2.73 3.64
N GLU A 61 15.48 -2.87 2.86
CA GLU A 61 15.39 -3.26 1.45
C GLU A 61 14.72 -4.65 1.29
N SER A 62 15.05 -5.61 2.15
CA SER A 62 14.41 -6.93 2.15
C SER A 62 12.88 -6.83 2.37
N ILE A 63 12.44 -6.00 3.33
CA ILE A 63 11.02 -5.75 3.57
C ILE A 63 10.36 -5.08 2.35
N ILE A 64 11.02 -4.11 1.73
CA ILE A 64 10.50 -3.44 0.54
C ILE A 64 10.37 -4.41 -0.63
N CYS A 65 11.36 -5.27 -0.86
CA CYS A 65 11.31 -6.34 -1.86
C CYS A 65 10.15 -7.29 -1.62
N TYR A 66 9.93 -7.71 -0.37
CA TYR A 66 8.76 -8.51 0.00
C TYR A 66 7.45 -7.78 -0.35
N ILE A 67 7.27 -6.53 0.08
CA ILE A 67 6.04 -5.76 -0.20
C ILE A 67 5.81 -5.61 -1.71
N ARG A 68 6.87 -5.35 -2.49
CA ARG A 68 6.79 -5.22 -3.95
C ARG A 68 6.50 -6.55 -4.66
N SER A 69 6.77 -7.69 -4.04
CA SER A 69 6.45 -9.01 -4.59
C SER A 69 4.99 -9.45 -4.35
N LEU A 70 4.24 -8.72 -3.52
CA LEU A 70 2.87 -9.09 -3.18
C LEU A 70 1.93 -8.83 -4.36
N GLU A 71 1.32 -9.90 -4.88
CA GLU A 71 0.34 -9.85 -5.97
C GLU A 71 -1.12 -9.90 -5.48
N PHE A 72 -2.03 -9.38 -6.30
CA PHE A 72 -3.48 -9.53 -6.10
C PHE A 72 -3.89 -11.00 -6.17
N THR A 73 -4.83 -11.41 -5.33
CA THR A 73 -5.32 -12.80 -5.30
C THR A 73 -6.35 -13.13 -6.39
N GLY A 74 -6.90 -12.11 -7.06
CA GLY A 74 -8.06 -12.25 -7.92
C GLY A 74 -9.39 -12.27 -7.14
N SER A 75 -10.50 -12.10 -7.86
CA SER A 75 -11.84 -12.09 -7.27
C SER A 75 -12.43 -13.51 -7.27
N PRO A 76 -12.81 -14.05 -6.10
CA PRO A 76 -13.46 -15.37 -6.01
C PRO A 76 -14.95 -15.32 -6.38
N PHE A 77 -15.50 -14.15 -6.70
CA PHE A 77 -16.93 -13.93 -6.92
C PHE A 77 -17.35 -14.02 -8.40
N ARG A 78 -16.43 -14.39 -9.30
CA ARG A 78 -16.72 -14.63 -10.72
C ARG A 78 -17.18 -16.07 -10.93
N ASN A 79 -17.70 -16.36 -12.12
CA ASN A 79 -17.99 -17.73 -12.52
C ASN A 79 -16.69 -18.56 -12.58
N ALA A 80 -16.82 -19.88 -12.49
CA ALA A 80 -15.68 -20.80 -12.54
C ALA A 80 -14.93 -20.79 -13.89
N ASP A 81 -15.60 -20.35 -14.96
CA ASP A 81 -14.99 -20.14 -16.29
C ASP A 81 -14.20 -18.82 -16.40
N GLY A 82 -14.16 -18.03 -15.32
CA GLY A 82 -13.51 -16.72 -15.26
C GLY A 82 -14.35 -15.55 -15.76
N SER A 83 -15.53 -15.82 -16.34
CA SER A 83 -16.45 -14.80 -16.83
C SER A 83 -17.16 -14.07 -15.68
N LEU A 84 -17.64 -12.86 -15.98
CA LEU A 84 -18.51 -12.12 -15.08
C LEU A 84 -19.92 -12.75 -15.06
N THR A 85 -20.56 -12.71 -13.90
CA THR A 85 -21.99 -13.01 -13.77
C THR A 85 -22.82 -11.92 -14.47
N GLU A 86 -24.07 -12.21 -14.81
CA GLU A 86 -24.98 -11.21 -15.38
C GLU A 86 -25.21 -10.01 -14.44
N ALA A 87 -25.18 -10.23 -13.13
CA ALA A 87 -25.26 -9.14 -12.15
C ALA A 87 -24.01 -8.23 -12.22
N GLN A 88 -22.83 -8.82 -12.37
CA GLN A 88 -21.58 -8.08 -12.53
C GLN A 88 -21.54 -7.31 -13.85
N LYS A 89 -21.94 -7.92 -14.97
CA LYS A 89 -21.97 -7.24 -16.28
C LYS A 89 -22.92 -6.04 -16.34
N ARG A 90 -24.00 -6.05 -15.55
CA ARG A 90 -24.90 -4.90 -15.45
C ARG A 90 -24.34 -3.75 -14.60
N GLY A 91 -23.39 -4.04 -13.72
CA GLY A 91 -22.78 -3.05 -12.83
C GLY A 91 -21.42 -2.53 -13.30
N GLU A 92 -20.78 -3.22 -14.25
CA GLU A 92 -19.58 -2.77 -14.97
C GLU A 92 -19.87 -1.50 -15.79
#